data_AF-A0A8A4UWN2-F1
#
_entry.id   AF-A0A8A4UWN2-F1
#
_cell.length_a   1.000
_cell.length_b   1.000
_cell.length_c   1.000
_cell.angle_alpha   90.00
_cell.angle_beta   90.00
_cell.angle_gamma   90.00
#
_symmetry.space_group_name_H-M   'P 1'
#
loop_
_entity.id
_entity.type
_entity.pdbx_description
1 polymer ?
#
loop_
_entity_poly.entity_id
_entity_poly.type
_entity_poly.pdbx_seq_one_letter_code
_entity_poly.pdbx_strand_id
1 'polypeptide(L)' 'MKYTSFEKETLIEALELLFDKRGLNYLHQDDNGTYYPQNPDAPDEETPWDEPYDAKTANTISSLIEKLSE' A
#
# COMPACT_ATOMS: atom_id res chain seq x y z
N MET A 1 -8.97 11.36 -19.08
CA MET A 1 -8.66 10.21 -19.96
C MET A 1 -9.11 8.97 -19.21
N LYS A 2 -9.86 8.05 -19.84
CA LYS A 2 -10.20 6.76 -19.20
C LYS A 2 -9.18 5.72 -19.67
N TYR A 3 -8.61 4.97 -18.75
CA TYR A 3 -7.78 3.81 -19.07
C TYR A 3 -8.62 2.72 -19.72
N THR A 4 -8.02 1.99 -20.67
CA THR A 4 -8.53 0.73 -21.21
C THR A 4 -8.45 -0.38 -20.16
N SER A 5 -9.16 -1.50 -20.37
CA SER A 5 -9.09 -2.65 -19.47
C SER A 5 -7.66 -3.18 -19.31
N PHE A 6 -6.91 -3.28 -20.43
CA PHE A 6 -5.53 -3.76 -20.41
C PHE A 6 -4.58 -2.81 -19.66
N GLU A 7 -4.76 -1.49 -19.82
CA GLU A 7 -3.98 -0.50 -19.06
C GLU A 7 -4.27 -0.57 -17.56
N LYS A 8 -5.55 -0.78 -17.17
CA LYS A 8 -5.92 -0.98 -15.76
C LYS A 8 -5.27 -2.23 -15.18
N GLU A 9 -5.37 -3.36 -15.87
CA GLU A 9 -4.74 -4.63 -15.46
C GLU A 9 -3.22 -4.48 -15.28
N THR A 10 -2.54 -3.89 -16.27
CA THR A 10 -1.08 -3.65 -16.20
C THR A 10 -0.70 -2.75 -15.02
N LEU A 11 -1.51 -1.71 -14.73
CA LEU A 11 -1.26 -0.82 -13.60
C LEU A 11 -1.51 -1.50 -12.26
N ILE A 12 -2.55 -2.33 -12.15
CA ILE A 12 -2.82 -3.12 -10.94
C ILE A 12 -1.66 -4.07 -10.66
N GLU A 13 -1.20 -4.84 -11.66
CA GLU A 13 -0.03 -5.72 -11.51
C GLU A 13 1.23 -4.95 -11.07
N ALA A 14 1.48 -3.77 -11.65
CA ALA A 14 2.62 -2.94 -11.28
C ALA A 14 2.53 -2.43 -9.82
N LEU A 15 1.33 -2.12 -9.35
CA LEU A 15 1.06 -1.67 -7.98
C LEU A 15 1.21 -2.82 -6.97
N GLU A 16 0.72 -4.02 -7.29
CA GLU A 16 0.91 -5.24 -6.48
C GLU A 16 2.40 -5.61 -6.40
N LEU A 17 3.12 -5.55 -7.52
CA LEU A 17 4.57 -5.75 -7.53
C LEU A 17 5.32 -4.73 -6.67
N LEU A 18 4.89 -3.46 -6.69
CA LEU A 18 5.48 -2.43 -5.83
C LEU A 18 5.24 -2.73 -4.35
N PHE A 19 4.03 -3.17 -3.99
CA PHE A 19 3.66 -3.56 -2.63
C PHE A 19 4.59 -4.68 -2.12
N ASP A 20 4.77 -5.73 -2.91
CA ASP A 20 5.63 -6.87 -2.59
C ASP A 20 7.11 -6.46 -2.52
N LYS A 21 7.59 -5.64 -3.45
CA LYS A 21 8.99 -5.19 -3.48
C LYS A 21 9.38 -4.32 -2.29
N ARG A 22 8.43 -3.55 -1.76
CA ARG A 22 8.62 -2.79 -0.52
C ARG A 22 8.39 -3.65 0.73
N GLY A 23 7.92 -4.88 0.57
CA GLY A 23 7.69 -5.81 1.67
C GLY A 23 6.59 -5.34 2.61
N LEU A 24 5.56 -4.64 2.13
CA LEU A 24 4.54 -3.99 2.97
C LEU A 24 3.59 -4.97 3.68
N ASN A 25 3.74 -6.28 3.45
CA ASN A 25 2.94 -7.33 4.07
C ASN A 25 3.18 -7.51 5.57
N TYR A 26 4.18 -6.83 6.16
CA TYR A 26 4.39 -6.82 7.61
C TYR A 26 3.38 -5.92 8.36
N LEU A 27 2.75 -4.97 7.66
CA LEU A 27 1.84 -4.01 8.26
C LEU A 27 0.55 -4.68 8.72
N HIS A 28 0.01 -4.21 9.85
CA HIS A 28 -1.31 -4.63 10.30
C HIS A 28 -2.40 -3.95 9.46
N GLN A 29 -3.56 -4.61 9.36
CA GLN A 29 -4.72 -4.13 8.62
C GLN A 29 -5.95 -4.15 9.52
N ASP A 30 -6.79 -3.12 9.45
CA ASP A 30 -8.06 -3.07 10.19
C ASP A 30 -9.20 -3.77 9.41
N ASP A 31 -10.39 -3.84 10.02
CA ASP A 31 -11.56 -4.49 9.43
C ASP A 31 -12.04 -3.82 8.12
N ASN A 32 -11.60 -2.58 7.85
CA ASN A 32 -11.91 -1.85 6.62
C ASN A 32 -10.81 -1.98 5.56
N GLY A 33 -9.76 -2.75 5.81
CA GLY A 33 -8.65 -2.91 4.89
C GLY A 33 -7.58 -1.82 4.99
N THR A 34 -7.62 -0.95 6.01
CA THR A 34 -6.66 0.14 6.20
C THR A 34 -5.40 -0.36 6.90
N TYR A 35 -4.24 -0.11 6.30
CA TYR A 35 -2.93 -0.44 6.87
C TYR A 35 -2.50 0.58 7.93
N TYR A 36 -1.90 0.13 9.04
CA TYR A 36 -1.41 1.00 10.10
C TYR A 36 -0.08 0.50 10.69
N PRO A 37 0.77 1.41 11.21
CA PRO A 37 2.02 1.04 11.87
C PRO A 37 1.74 0.25 13.15
N GLN A 38 2.62 -0.70 13.48
CA GLN A 38 2.52 -1.47 14.72
C GLN A 38 2.84 -0.61 15.94
N ASN A 39 3.78 0.34 15.80
CA ASN A 39 4.10 1.31 16.84
C ASN A 39 4.11 2.74 16.27
N PRO A 40 2.95 3.44 16.25
CA PRO A 40 2.84 4.79 15.70
C PRO A 40 3.67 5.84 16.46
N ASP A 41 4.09 5.54 17.70
CA ASP A 41 4.87 6.41 18.56
C ASP A 41 6.34 5.98 18.67
N ALA A 42 6.77 4.94 17.92
CA ALA A 42 8.17 4.55 17.89
C ALA A 42 9.02 5.71 17.35
N PRO A 43 10.12 6.09 18.01
CA PRO A 43 11.05 7.04 17.43
C PRO A 43 11.57 6.47 16.09
N ASP A 44 11.62 7.31 15.05
CA ASP A 44 12.00 6.96 13.66
C ASP A 44 13.31 6.15 13.53
N GLU A 45 14.16 6.17 14.57
CA GLU A 45 15.45 5.48 14.65
C GLU A 45 15.37 4.02 15.16
N GLU A 46 14.27 3.60 15.80
CA GLU A 46 14.13 2.25 16.38
C GLU A 46 13.24 1.30 15.58
N THR A 47 12.42 1.82 14.66
CA THR A 47 11.57 1.02 13.78
C THR A 47 12.32 0.74 12.47
N PRO A 48 12.55 -0.53 12.10
CA PRO A 48 13.11 -0.83 10.78
C PRO A 48 12.08 -0.38 9.76
N TRP A 49 12.46 0.62 8.94
CA TRP A 49 11.56 1.30 8.00
C TRP A 49 10.55 2.22 8.70
N ASP A 50 10.31 3.40 8.14
CA ASP A 50 9.35 4.38 8.66
C ASP A 50 7.94 3.77 8.51
N GLU A 51 7.49 2.99 9.50
CA GLU A 51 6.22 2.24 9.47
C GLU A 51 5.02 3.16 9.15
N PRO A 52 4.93 4.40 9.69
CA PRO A 52 3.91 5.35 9.27
C PRO A 52 3.96 5.66 7.76
N TYR A 53 5.14 5.85 7.20
CA TYR A 53 5.33 6.08 5.77
C TYR A 53 4.98 4.83 4.92
N ASP A 54 5.32 3.64 5.39
CA ASP A 54 4.97 2.38 4.74
C ASP A 54 3.46 2.14 4.78
N ALA A 55 2.80 2.37 5.92
CA ALA A 55 1.35 2.32 6.04
C ALA A 55 0.67 3.30 5.07
N LYS A 56 1.18 4.52 4.96
CA LYS A 56 0.68 5.50 3.98
C LYS A 56 0.87 5.01 2.55
N THR A 57 2.00 4.38 2.24
CA THR A 57 2.27 3.79 0.93
C THR A 57 1.30 2.65 0.63
N ALA A 58 1.13 1.70 1.55
CA ALA A 58 0.22 0.57 1.42
C ALA A 58 -1.23 1.02 1.18
N ASN A 59 -1.71 1.98 1.96
CA ASN A 59 -3.04 2.56 1.79
C ASN A 59 -3.22 3.27 0.44
N THR A 60 -2.19 3.97 -0.03
CA THR A 60 -2.22 4.65 -1.33
C THR A 60 -2.31 3.62 -2.46
N ILE A 61 -1.50 2.56 -2.40
CA ILE A 61 -1.53 1.45 -3.37
C ILE A 61 -2.92 0.81 -3.38
N SER A 62 -3.46 0.45 -2.21
CA SER A 62 -4.79 -0.17 -2.09
C SER A 62 -5.89 0.71 -2.68
N SER A 63 -5.88 2.02 -2.38
CA SER A 63 -6.86 2.96 -2.94
C SER A 63 -6.74 3.12 -4.45
N LEU A 64 -5.53 3.04 -5.01
CA LEU A 64 -5.33 3.11 -6.46
C LEU A 64 -5.86 1.84 -7.15
N ILE A 65 -5.62 0.67 -6.58
CA ILE A 65 -6.13 -0.61 -7.10
C ILE A 65 -7.67 -0.60 -7.11
N GLU A 66 -8.31 -0.15 -6.03
CA GLU A 66 -9.77 -0.03 -5.94
C GLU A 66 -10.33 0.89 -7.05
N LYS A 67 -9.76 2.08 -7.22
CA LYS A 67 -10.16 3.04 -8.26
C LYS A 67 -9.93 2.53 -9.69
N LEU A 68 -8.92 1.69 -9.90
CA LEU A 68 -8.66 1.08 -11.21
C LEU A 68 -9.64 -0.07 -11.49
N SER A 69 -10.17 -0.70 -10.44
CA SER A 69 -11.09 -1.84 -10.50
C SER A 69 -12.56 -1.43 -10.73
N GLU A 70 -12.94 -0.19 -10.38
CA GLU A 70 -14.23 0.45 -10.73
C GLU A 70 -14.38 0.75 -12.23
#